data_AF-A0A966YJL0-F1
#
_entry.id   AF-A0A966YJL0-F1
#
_cell.length_a   1.000
_cell.length_b   1.000
_cell.length_c   1.000
_cell.angle_alpha   90.00
_cell.angle_beta   90.00
_cell.angle_gamma   90.00
#
_symmetry.space_group_name_H-M   'P 1'
#
loop_
_entity.id
_entity.type
_entity.pdbx_description
1 polymer ?
#
loop_
_entity_poly.entity_id
_entity_poly.type
_entity_poly.pdbx_seq_one_letter_code
_entity_poly.pdbx_strand_id
1 'polypeptide(L)' 'MSIFSRVLRSGEGRKLKALQALVPDINALEPEMQALSDDALRAKTGEFRQRLHFGLERVDVGH' A
#
# COMPACT_ATOMS: atom_id res chain seq x y z
N MET A 1 5.97 32.68 -16.10
CA MET A 1 5.01 31.56 -15.96
C MET A 1 5.72 30.20 -16.13
N SER A 2 6.40 29.67 -15.10
CA SER A 2 7.05 28.32 -15.22
C SER A 2 7.44 27.66 -13.89
N ILE A 3 7.71 28.43 -12.83
CA ILE A 3 8.12 27.85 -11.53
C ILE A 3 6.94 27.24 -10.75
N PHE A 4 5.76 27.85 -10.79
CA PHE A 4 4.57 27.38 -10.08
C PHE A 4 4.07 26.03 -10.63
N SER A 5 4.07 25.84 -11.95
CA SER A 5 3.69 24.56 -12.56
C SER A 5 4.68 23.44 -12.24
N ARG A 6 5.98 23.75 -12.11
CA ARG A 6 7.01 22.78 -11.69
C ARG A 6 6.84 22.35 -10.23
N VAL A 7 6.45 23.27 -9.35
CA VAL A 7 6.17 22.97 -7.93
C VAL A 7 4.89 22.15 -7.77
N LEU A 8 3.82 22.50 -8.49
CA LEU A 8 2.56 21.74 -8.46
C LEU A 8 2.74 20.32 -9.02
N ARG A 9 3.47 20.17 -10.14
CA ARG A 9 3.81 18.87 -10.73
C ARG A 9 4.79 18.05 -9.88
N SER A 10 5.59 18.70 -9.03
CA SER A 10 6.44 18.01 -8.05
C SER A 10 5.62 17.25 -7.00
N GLY A 11 4.39 17.69 -6.71
CA GLY A 11 3.47 16.99 -5.80
C GLY A 11 3.07 15.60 -6.30
N GLU A 12 2.74 15.47 -7.60
CA GLU A 12 2.40 14.18 -8.22
C GLU A 12 3.62 13.24 -8.28
N GLY A 13 4.81 13.78 -8.57
CA GLY A 13 6.06 13.02 -8.56
C GLY A 13 6.42 12.45 -7.18
N ARG A 14 6.10 13.17 -6.09
CA ARG A 14 6.31 12.67 -4.72
C ARG A 14 5.39 11.49 -4.40
N LYS A 15 4.11 11.56 -4.76
CA LYS A 15 3.15 10.47 -4.56
C LYS A 15 3.55 9.23 -5.35
N LEU A 16 3.95 9.40 -6.61
CA LEU A 16 4.45 8.31 -7.44
C LEU A 16 5.69 7.64 -6.81
N LYS A 17 6.64 8.45 -6.32
CA LYS A 17 7.85 7.93 -5.65
C LYS A 17 7.50 7.20 -4.34
N ALA A 18 6.52 7.68 -3.58
CA ALA A 18 6.04 7.00 -2.38
C ALA A 18 5.42 5.63 -2.70
N LEU A 19 4.56 5.56 -3.72
CA LEU A 19 3.99 4.28 -4.17
C LEU A 19 5.05 3.32 -4.71
N GLN A 20 6.02 3.83 -5.48
CA GLN A 20 7.14 3.02 -5.98
C GLN A 20 8.01 2.47 -4.84
N ALA A 21 8.17 3.21 -3.74
CA ALA A 21 8.91 2.75 -2.58
C ALA A 21 8.22 1.57 -1.86
N LEU A 22 6.91 1.41 -1.99
CA LEU A 22 6.16 0.29 -1.40
C LEU A 22 6.30 -1.03 -2.20
N VAL A 23 6.64 -0.95 -3.49
CA VAL A 23 6.79 -2.13 -4.37
C VAL A 23 7.74 -3.20 -3.81
N PRO A 24 8.98 -2.87 -3.38
CA PRO A 24 9.87 -3.88 -2.80
C PRO A 24 9.29 -4.53 -1.54
N ASP A 25 8.65 -3.75 -0.67
CA ASP A 25 8.04 -4.27 0.57
C ASP A 25 6.86 -5.21 0.28
N ILE A 26 6.04 -4.88 -0.72
CA ILE A 26 4.94 -5.73 -1.18
C ILE A 26 5.48 -7.02 -1.80
N ASN A 27 6.47 -6.92 -2.67
CA ASN A 27 7.06 -8.09 -3.34
C ASN A 27 7.76 -9.02 -2.34
N ALA A 28 8.29 -8.50 -1.22
CA ALA A 28 8.85 -9.33 -0.17
C ALA A 28 7.82 -10.27 0.47
N LEU A 29 6.52 -9.90 0.46
CA LEU A 29 5.42 -10.72 0.98
C LEU A 29 4.90 -11.74 -0.06
N GLU A 30 5.30 -11.64 -1.33
CA GLU A 30 4.81 -12.49 -2.41
C GLU A 30 5.03 -13.99 -2.14
N PRO A 31 6.20 -14.47 -1.68
CA PRO A 31 6.41 -15.90 -1.43
C PRO A 31 5.49 -16.46 -0.34
N GLU A 32 5.24 -15.66 0.71
CA GLU A 32 4.34 -16.06 1.80
C GLU A 32 2.89 -16.15 1.31
N MET A 33 2.47 -15.25 0.42
CA MET A 33 1.12 -15.28 -0.17
C MET A 33 0.98 -16.42 -1.19
N GLN A 34 2.00 -16.70 -1.98
CA GLN A 34 2.01 -17.81 -2.94
C GLN A 34 1.97 -19.19 -2.26
N ALA A 35 2.51 -19.29 -1.04
CA ALA A 35 2.48 -20.52 -0.26
C ALA A 35 1.09 -20.85 0.34
N LEU A 36 0.13 -19.91 0.29
CA LEU A 36 -1.21 -20.11 0.84
C LEU A 36 -2.07 -20.97 -0.10
N SER A 37 -2.86 -21.88 0.49
CA SER A 37 -3.98 -22.51 -0.21
C SER A 37 -5.14 -21.51 -0.40
N ASP A 38 -6.07 -21.83 -1.29
CA ASP A 38 -7.28 -21.01 -1.51
C ASP A 38 -8.05 -20.72 -0.22
N ASP A 39 -8.20 -21.71 0.65
CA ASP A 39 -8.92 -21.54 1.91
C ASP A 39 -8.14 -20.69 2.91
N ALA A 40 -6.81 -20.84 2.96
CA ALA A 40 -5.95 -20.00 3.78
C ALA A 40 -5.94 -18.55 3.28
N LEU A 41 -5.94 -18.34 1.96
CA LEU A 41 -6.03 -17.01 1.34
C LEU A 41 -7.39 -16.36 1.62
N ARG A 42 -8.50 -17.13 1.59
CA ARG A 42 -9.83 -16.62 2.01
C ARG A 42 -9.82 -16.21 3.48
N ALA A 43 -9.20 -17.02 4.35
CA ALA A 43 -9.13 -16.74 5.77
C ALA A 43 -8.40 -15.41 6.10
N LYS A 44 -7.47 -14.96 5.25
CA LYS A 44 -6.82 -13.63 5.38
C LYS A 44 -7.82 -12.48 5.43
N THR A 45 -8.97 -12.60 4.76
CA THR A 45 -10.03 -11.58 4.85
C THR A 45 -10.56 -11.42 6.28
N GLY A 46 -10.75 -12.52 7.00
CA GLY A 46 -11.19 -12.51 8.39
C GLY A 46 -10.12 -11.92 9.30
N GLU A 47 -8.86 -12.32 9.10
CA GLU A 47 -7.69 -11.78 9.81
C GLU A 47 -7.59 -10.25 9.66
N PHE A 48 -7.69 -9.73 8.43
CA PHE A 48 -7.59 -8.29 8.18
C PHE A 48 -8.75 -7.50 8.78
N ARG A 49 -9.98 -8.04 8.76
CA ARG A 49 -11.13 -7.41 9.43
C ARG A 49 -10.88 -7.30 10.93
N GLN A 50 -10.45 -8.39 11.57
CA GLN A 50 -10.13 -8.39 12.99
C GLN A 50 -9.05 -7.35 13.30
N ARG A 51 -7.98 -7.31 12.51
CA ARG A 51 -6.90 -6.32 12.63
C ARG A 51 -7.42 -4.88 12.60
N LEU A 52 -8.32 -4.55 11.67
CA LEU A 52 -8.95 -3.22 11.61
C LEU A 52 -9.82 -2.93 12.85
N HIS A 53 -10.56 -3.92 13.36
CA HIS A 53 -11.36 -3.77 14.58
C HIS A 53 -10.51 -3.52 15.83
N PHE A 54 -9.30 -4.06 15.90
CA PHE A 54 -8.36 -3.84 17.01
C PHE A 54 -7.55 -2.53 16.90
N GLY A 55 -7.96 -1.61 16.02
CA GLY A 55 -7.37 -0.26 15.95
C GLY A 55 -6.10 -0.15 15.12
N LEU A 56 -5.79 -1.14 14.27
CA LEU A 56 -4.78 -0.93 13.23
C LEU A 56 -5.27 0.14 12.27
N GLU A 57 -4.46 1.19 12.13
CA GLU A 57 -4.75 2.35 11.32
C GLU A 57 -4.92 1.95 9.85
N ARG A 58 -5.98 2.48 9.23
CA ARG A 58 -6.17 2.38 7.78
C ARG A 58 -4.92 2.96 7.12
N VAL A 59 -4.36 2.27 6.12
CA VAL A 59 -3.27 2.83 5.32
C VAL A 59 -3.76 4.14 4.71
N ASP A 60 -3.28 5.27 5.25
CA ASP A 60 -3.63 6.60 4.77
C ASP A 60 -2.78 6.89 3.54
N VAL A 61 -3.35 6.62 2.37
CA VAL A 61 -2.73 6.97 1.09
C VAL A 61 -3.03 8.45 0.86
N GLY A 62 -2.26 9.30 1.54
CA GLY A 62 -2.50 10.74 1.66
C GLY A 62 -3.04 11.41 0.37
N HIS A 63 -4.24 12.00 0.50
CA HIS A 63 -4.82 12.89 -0.51
C HIS A 63 -4.14 14.25 -0.52
#